data_AF-A0AAV8WMB8-F1
#
_entry.id   AF-A0AAV8WMB8-F1
#
_cell.length_a   1.000
_cell.length_b   1.000
_cell.length_c   1.000
_cell.angle_alpha   90.00
_cell.angle_beta   90.00
_cell.angle_gamma   90.00
#
_symmetry.space_group_name_H-M   'P 1'
#
loop_
_entity.id
_entity.type
_entity.pdbx_description
1 polymer ?
#
loop_
_entity_poly.entity_id
_entity_poly.type
_entity_poly.pdbx_seq_one_letter_code
_entity_poly.pdbx_strand_id
1 'polypeptide(L)'
;MNPALKKTDAPDAQKIAETFARRWVDSNIRGYNENKEMFEKYDALHSGQYGGGGEYTVQSGFGWSNGVALSLINSFYINNDNNNIKYRKHIRR
;
A
#
# COMPACT_ATOMS: atom_id res chain seq x y z
N MET A 1 -3.47 -7.43 -2.02
CA MET A 1 -4.24 -6.52 -1.14
C MET A 1 -5.68 -6.49 -1.61
N ASN A 2 -6.68 -6.72 -0.75
CA ASN A 2 -8.06 -6.96 -1.18
C ASN A 2 -8.91 -5.67 -1.23
N PRO A 3 -9.16 -5.06 -2.40
CA PRO A 3 -10.06 -3.92 -2.52
C PRO A 3 -11.53 -4.25 -2.18
N ALA A 4 -11.91 -5.52 -2.04
CA ALA A 4 -13.27 -5.91 -1.69
C ALA A 4 -13.67 -5.44 -0.28
N LEU A 5 -12.75 -5.49 0.70
CA LEU A 5 -13.06 -5.05 2.07
C LEU A 5 -13.38 -3.55 2.13
N LYS A 6 -12.69 -2.72 1.34
CA LYS A 6 -12.99 -1.29 1.23
C LYS A 6 -14.38 -1.02 0.63
N LYS A 7 -14.92 -1.92 -0.19
CA LYS A 7 -16.23 -1.80 -0.83
C LYS A 7 -17.38 -2.32 0.02
N THR A 8 -17.10 -2.82 1.22
CA THR A 8 -18.15 -3.23 2.17
C THR A 8 -18.71 -2.03 2.91
N ASP A 9 -19.95 -2.11 3.38
CA ASP A 9 -20.57 -1.10 4.27
C ASP A 9 -20.19 -1.30 5.75
N ALA A 10 -19.16 -2.10 6.04
CA ALA A 10 -18.71 -2.41 7.39
C ALA A 10 -17.50 -1.53 7.76
N PRO A 11 -17.64 -0.57 8.70
CA PRO A 11 -16.55 0.36 9.06
C PRO A 11 -15.26 -0.35 9.53
N ASP A 12 -15.40 -1.43 10.30
CA ASP A 12 -14.24 -2.20 10.78
C ASP A 12 -13.49 -2.89 9.64
N ALA A 13 -14.21 -3.43 8.65
CA ALA A 13 -13.62 -4.04 7.47
C ALA A 13 -12.88 -3.01 6.61
N GLN A 14 -13.45 -1.81 6.44
CA GLN A 14 -12.79 -0.70 5.74
C GLN A 14 -11.50 -0.25 6.45
N LYS A 15 -11.52 -0.13 7.79
CA LYS A 15 -10.36 0.25 8.59
C LYS A 15 -9.24 -0.80 8.54
N ILE A 16 -9.60 -2.08 8.57
CA ILE A 16 -8.67 -3.19 8.40
C ILE A 16 -8.05 -3.14 6.99
N ALA A 17 -8.86 -2.88 5.96
CA ALA A 17 -8.39 -2.74 4.58
C ALA A 17 -7.37 -1.61 4.43
N GLU A 18 -7.63 -0.44 5.04
CA GLU A 18 -6.67 0.67 5.06
C GLU A 18 -5.39 0.32 5.84
N THR A 19 -5.52 -0.39 6.95
CA THR A 19 -4.36 -0.77 7.78
C THR A 19 -3.43 -1.70 7.01
N PHE A 20 -3.97 -2.74 6.37
CA PHE A 20 -3.17 -3.61 5.51
C PHE A 20 -2.63 -2.83 4.31
N ALA A 21 -3.52 -2.07 3.66
CA ALA A 21 -3.27 -0.90 2.83
C ALA A 21 -1.86 -0.33 2.93
N ARG A 22 -1.71 0.42 4.02
CA ARG A 22 -0.53 1.20 4.38
C ARG A 22 0.65 0.30 4.71
N ARG A 23 0.47 -0.74 5.53
CA ARG A 23 1.56 -1.65 5.92
C ARG A 23 2.28 -2.26 4.72
N TRP A 24 1.53 -2.67 3.70
CA TRP A 24 2.13 -3.23 2.50
C TRP A 24 2.86 -2.17 1.70
N VAL A 25 2.27 -0.99 1.47
CA VAL A 25 2.95 0.12 0.77
C VAL A 25 4.23 0.54 1.49
N ASP A 26 4.19 0.70 2.81
CA ASP A 26 5.36 1.08 3.62
C ASP A 26 6.47 0.02 3.54
N SER A 27 6.11 -1.28 3.53
CA SER A 27 7.05 -2.38 3.33
C SER A 27 7.73 -2.31 1.95
N ASN A 28 6.95 -2.06 0.90
CA ASN A 28 7.49 -1.92 -0.46
C ASN A 28 8.44 -0.71 -0.57
N ILE A 29 8.06 0.44 0.00
CA ILE A 29 8.90 1.64 0.02
C ILE A 29 10.21 1.38 0.74
N ARG A 30 10.19 0.68 1.89
CA ARG A 30 11.41 0.30 2.61
C ARG A 30 12.30 -0.60 1.76
N GLY A 31 11.75 -1.67 1.19
CA GLY A 31 12.52 -2.59 0.34
C GLY A 31 13.10 -1.90 -0.89
N TYR A 32 12.34 -0.99 -1.51
CA TYR A 32 12.83 -0.18 -2.62
C TYR A 32 13.95 0.77 -2.19
N ASN A 33 13.84 1.40 -1.02
CA ASN A 33 14.88 2.31 -0.53
C ASN A 33 16.21 1.60 -0.29
N GLU A 34 16.18 0.34 0.12
CA GLU A 34 17.36 -0.49 0.35
C GLU A 34 17.94 -1.06 -0.96
N ASN A 35 17.09 -1.61 -1.82
CA ASN A 35 17.54 -2.39 -2.98
C ASN A 35 17.49 -1.63 -4.32
N LYS A 36 16.81 -0.47 -4.36
CA LYS A 36 16.49 0.32 -5.57
C LYS A 36 15.68 -0.43 -6.64
N GLU A 37 15.07 -1.54 -6.25
CA GLU A 37 14.23 -2.38 -7.09
C GLU A 37 12.99 -2.83 -6.34
N MET A 38 11.93 -3.12 -7.09
CA MET A 38 10.69 -3.72 -6.58
C MET A 38 10.66 -5.19 -6.97
N PHE A 39 10.19 -6.04 -6.07
CA PHE A 39 10.23 -7.50 -6.24
C PHE A 39 8.84 -8.11 -6.42
N GLU A 40 8.81 -9.34 -6.95
CA GLU A 40 7.58 -10.14 -7.11
C GLU A 40 6.81 -10.33 -5.80
N LYS A 41 7.54 -10.51 -4.68
CA LYS A 41 6.96 -10.86 -3.38
C LYS A 41 7.75 -10.24 -2.25
N TYR A 42 7.08 -10.03 -1.12
CA TYR A 42 7.64 -9.47 0.12
C TYR A 42 7.32 -10.37 1.30
N ASP A 43 8.21 -10.40 2.28
CA ASP A 43 7.97 -11.09 3.55
C ASP A 43 6.87 -10.36 4.34
N ALA A 44 5.84 -11.11 4.75
CA ALA A 44 4.70 -10.58 5.49
C ALA A 44 5.02 -10.33 6.98
N LEU A 45 6.05 -10.99 7.51
CA LEU A 45 6.54 -10.87 8.88
C LEU A 45 7.64 -9.81 9.00
N HIS A 46 8.46 -9.67 7.96
CA HIS A 46 9.63 -8.76 7.95
C HIS A 46 9.46 -7.62 6.94
N SER A 47 8.95 -6.48 7.42
CA SER A 47 8.74 -5.28 6.61
C SER A 47 10.03 -4.78 5.94
N GLY A 48 10.00 -4.61 4.62
CA GLY A 48 11.14 -4.21 3.78
C GLY A 48 11.84 -5.37 3.08
N GLN A 49 11.73 -6.59 3.59
CA GLN A 49 12.40 -7.74 2.99
C GLN A 49 11.58 -8.29 1.82
N TYR A 50 12.25 -8.49 0.68
CA TYR A 50 11.66 -9.28 -0.39
C TYR A 50 11.54 -10.73 0.04
N GLY A 51 10.49 -11.41 -0.42
CA GLY A 51 10.25 -12.80 -0.08
C GLY A 51 11.18 -13.73 -0.86
N GLY A 52 11.54 -14.85 -0.25
CA GLY A 52 12.28 -15.95 -0.88
C GLY A 52 11.45 -17.22 -1.04
N GLY A 53 12.11 -18.30 -1.45
CA GLY A 53 11.51 -19.64 -1.56
C GLY A 53 10.69 -19.91 -2.82
N GLY A 54 10.35 -21.19 -3.03
CA GLY A 54 9.79 -21.73 -4.25
C GLY A 54 10.85 -22.37 -5.16
N GLU A 55 10.45 -22.74 -6.38
CA GLU A 55 11.35 -23.38 -7.36
C GLU A 55 12.30 -22.39 -8.06
N TYR A 56 11.99 -21.09 -8.01
CA TYR A 56 12.70 -20.06 -8.76
C TYR A 56 13.18 -18.91 -7.86
N THR A 57 14.30 -18.31 -8.27
CA THR A 57 14.83 -17.08 -7.68
C THR A 57 13.80 -15.95 -7.81
N VAL A 58 13.70 -15.13 -6.78
CA VAL A 58 12.83 -13.94 -6.78
C VAL A 58 13.20 -13.02 -7.94
N GLN A 59 12.19 -12.51 -8.63
CA GLN A 59 12.36 -11.61 -9.77
C GLN A 59 12.19 -10.15 -9.35
N SER A 60 13.01 -9.26 -9.91
CA SER A 60 12.86 -7.81 -9.78
C SER A 60 12.09 -7.21 -10.97
N GLY A 61 11.59 -5.99 -10.80
CA GLY A 61 10.83 -5.27 -11.83
C GLY A 61 9.41 -5.80 -12.05
N PHE A 62 8.85 -6.54 -11.10
CA PHE A 62 7.59 -7.26 -11.29
C PHE A 62 6.38 -6.33 -11.44
N GLY A 63 5.75 -6.35 -12.63
CA GLY A 63 4.74 -5.37 -13.04
C GLY A 63 3.51 -5.31 -12.12
N TRP A 64 3.05 -6.44 -11.57
CA TRP A 64 1.89 -6.45 -10.68
C TRP A 64 2.19 -5.79 -9.33
N SER A 65 3.38 -6.02 -8.76
CA SER A 65 3.80 -5.37 -7.52
C SER A 65 3.82 -3.85 -7.69
N ASN A 66 4.37 -3.37 -8.80
CA ASN A 66 4.40 -1.95 -9.14
C ASN A 66 2.99 -1.37 -9.32
N GLY A 67 2.14 -2.05 -10.08
CA GLY A 67 0.77 -1.61 -10.34
C GLY A 67 -0.07 -1.53 -9.06
N VAL A 68 0.04 -2.53 -8.17
CA VAL A 68 -0.67 -2.53 -6.89
C VAL A 68 -0.12 -1.44 -5.97
N ALA A 69 1.20 -1.22 -5.91
CA ALA A 69 1.81 -0.13 -5.14
C ALA A 69 1.26 1.23 -5.55
N LEU A 70 1.26 1.54 -6.85
CA LEU A 70 0.73 2.80 -7.36
C LEU A 70 -0.77 2.96 -7.06
N SER A 71 -1.56 1.90 -7.25
CA SER A 71 -3.01 1.93 -6.98
C SER A 71 -3.33 2.21 -5.51
N LEU A 72 -2.58 1.61 -4.58
CA LEU A 72 -2.76 1.80 -3.14
C LEU A 72 -2.26 3.15 -2.66
N ILE A 73 -1.11 3.63 -3.18
CA ILE A 73 -0.62 4.99 -2.92
C ILE A 73 -1.68 6.01 -3.33
N ASN A 74 -2.22 5.90 -4.55
CA ASN A 74 -3.28 6.77 -5.02
C ASN A 74 -4.53 6.69 -4.11
N SER A 75 -4.91 5.50 -3.68
CA SER A 75 -6.14 5.27 -2.92
C SER A 75 -6.08 5.69 -1.44
N PHE A 76 -4.91 5.64 -0.81
CA PHE A 76 -4.77 5.77 0.66
C PHE A 76 -3.83 6.88 1.11
N TYR A 77 -2.94 7.36 0.25
CA TYR A 77 -1.98 8.42 0.56
C TYR A 77 -2.31 9.74 -0.15
N ILE A 78 -2.92 9.69 -1.34
CA ILE A 78 -3.28 10.89 -2.11
C ILE A 78 -4.75 11.27 -1.90
N ASN A 79 -5.68 10.34 -2.13
CA ASN A 79 -7.12 10.65 -2.16
C ASN A 79 -7.82 10.72 -0.79
N ASN A 80 -7.09 10.66 0.32
CA ASN A 80 -7.64 10.76 1.67
C ASN A 80 -7.80 12.21 2.18
N ASP A 81 -7.20 13.21 1.51
CA ASP A 81 -7.18 14.60 1.99
C ASP A 81 -8.30 15.51 1.43
N ASN A 82 -9.13 15.02 0.51
CA ASN A 82 -10.20 15.83 -0.08
C ASN A 82 -11.35 16.15 0.89
N ASN A 83 -11.45 15.43 2.02
CA ASN A 83 -12.41 15.74 3.08
C ASN A 83 -11.88 16.78 4.10
N ASN A 84 -10.58 17.05 4.15
CA ASN A 84 -9.98 17.99 5.12
C ASN A 84 -9.80 19.42 4.56
N ILE A 85 -9.81 19.58 3.24
CA ILE A 85 -9.72 20.90 2.59
C ILE A 85 -11.03 21.71 2.74
N LYS A 86 -12.20 21.05 2.77
CA LYS A 86 -13.49 21.72 2.99
C LYS A 86 -13.58 22.39 4.37
N TYR A 87 -13.05 21.76 5.43
CA TYR A 87 -13.11 22.31 6.80
C TYR A 87 -12.11 23.43 7.05
N ARG A 88 -10.95 23.46 6.37
CA ARG A 88 -9.97 24.54 6.52
C ARG A 88 -10.38 25.86 5.86
N LYS A 89 -11.31 25.83 4.89
CA LYS A 89 -11.79 27.04 4.20
C LYS A 89 -12.80 27.87 5.00
N HIS A 90 -13.24 27.41 6.18
CA HIS A 90 -14.21 28.12 7.04
C HIS A 90 -13.61 28.69 8.34
N ILE A 91 -12.32 28.45 8.64
CA ILE A 91 -11.67 28.93 9.87
C ILE A 91 -10.76 30.16 9.61
N ARG A 92 -10.85 30.75 8.42
CA ARG A 92 -10.24 32.06 8.13
C ARG A 92 -11.30 33.02 7.61
N ARG A 93 -12.08 33.57 8.54
CA ARG A 93 -12.72 34.88 8.44
C ARG A 93 -12.60 35.55 9.79
#